data_AF-A0A835H4H6-F1
#
_entry.id   AF-A0A835H4H6-F1
#
_cell.length_a   1.000
_cell.length_b   1.000
_cell.length_c   1.000
_cell.angle_alpha   90.00
_cell.angle_beta   90.00
_cell.angle_gamma   90.00
#
_symmetry.space_group_name_H-M   'P 1'
#
loop_
_entity.id
_entity.type
_entity.pdbx_description
1 polymer ?
#
loop_
_entity_poly.entity_id
_entity_poly.type
_entity_poly.pdbx_seq_one_letter_code
_entity_poly.pdbx_strand_id
1 'polypeptide(L)' 'MDPKTQKLVRITTIVSTLTVSYFLLTADYGPEPNILDPIKKKIESAESSVKKFVFGYDKESQESESGKTK' A
#
# COMPACT_ATOMS: atom_id res chain seq x y z
N MET A 1 -20.10 -37.37 -6.35
CA MET A 1 -19.43 -36.12 -5.90
C MET A 1 -18.00 -36.16 -6.37
N ASP A 2 -17.57 -35.18 -7.16
CA ASP A 2 -16.21 -35.16 -7.72
C ASP A 2 -15.16 -35.07 -6.59
N PRO A 3 -14.14 -35.95 -6.58
CA PRO A 3 -13.14 -36.00 -5.51
C PRO A 3 -12.25 -34.75 -5.47
N LYS A 4 -12.06 -34.04 -6.59
CA LYS A 4 -11.30 -32.77 -6.64
C LYS A 4 -12.13 -31.66 -5.99
N THR A 5 -13.43 -31.63 -6.24
CA THR A 5 -14.35 -30.69 -5.58
C THR A 5 -14.35 -30.87 -4.06
N GLN A 6 -14.38 -32.11 -3.56
CA GLN A 6 -14.32 -32.36 -2.11
C GLN A 6 -13.01 -31.89 -1.47
N LYS A 7 -11.88 -32.09 -2.16
CA LYS A 7 -10.57 -31.62 -1.69
C LYS A 7 -10.50 -30.09 -1.65
N LEU A 8 -11.03 -29.43 -2.68
CA LEU A 8 -11.09 -27.97 -2.75
C LEU A 8 -11.94 -27.40 -1.62
N VAL A 9 -13.16 -27.90 -1.44
CA VAL A 9 -14.07 -27.47 -0.36
C VAL A 9 -13.38 -27.62 1.00
N ARG A 10 -12.73 -28.77 1.25
CA ARG A 10 -12.04 -28.99 2.53
C ARG A 10 -10.92 -27.99 2.79
N ILE A 11 -10.09 -27.70 1.79
CA ILE A 11 -9.00 -26.71 1.92
C ILE A 11 -9.58 -25.32 2.15
N THR A 12 -10.58 -24.92 1.35
CA THR A 12 -11.22 -23.61 1.47
C THR A 12 -11.89 -23.44 2.82
N THR A 13 -12.57 -24.46 3.35
CA THR A 13 -13.16 -24.41 4.68
C THR A 13 -12.08 -24.21 5.75
N ILE A 14 -10.98 -24.96 5.72
CA ILE A 14 -9.90 -24.80 6.70
C ILE A 14 -9.31 -23.38 6.65
N VAL A 15 -8.98 -22.88 5.44
CA VAL A 15 -8.41 -21.53 5.27
C VAL A 15 -9.41 -20.47 5.71
N SER A 16 -10.67 -20.59 5.29
CA SER A 16 -11.74 -19.66 5.67
C SER A 16 -11.94 -19.63 7.18
N THR A 17 -11.97 -20.79 7.85
CA THR A 17 -12.08 -20.85 9.30
C THR A 17 -10.90 -20.16 9.97
N LEU A 18 -9.66 -20.43 9.54
CA LEU A 18 -8.48 -19.76 10.10
C LEU A 18 -8.53 -18.23 9.90
N THR A 19 -8.90 -17.77 8.72
CA THR A 19 -9.03 -16.34 8.42
C THR A 19 -10.13 -15.67 9.25
N VAL A 20 -11.31 -16.30 9.34
CA VAL A 20 -12.43 -15.77 10.14
C VAL A 20 -12.07 -15.80 11.64
N SER A 21 -11.47 -16.88 12.13
CA SER A 21 -11.02 -16.98 13.52
C SER A 21 -9.97 -15.93 13.85
N TYR A 22 -8.99 -15.71 12.98
CA TYR A 22 -7.99 -14.64 13.15
C TYR A 22 -8.67 -13.27 13.14
N PHE A 23 -9.54 -13.01 12.17
CA PHE A 23 -10.23 -11.73 12.04
C PHE A 23 -11.12 -11.43 13.25
N LEU A 24 -11.92 -12.40 13.72
CA LEU A 24 -12.76 -12.25 14.92
C LEU A 24 -11.92 -12.10 16.18
N LEU A 25 -10.83 -12.86 16.31
CA LEU A 25 -9.91 -12.72 17.43
C LEU A 25 -9.30 -11.31 17.47
N THR A 26 -8.94 -10.75 16.31
CA THR A 26 -8.44 -9.39 16.18
C THR A 26 -9.56 -8.34 16.05
N ALA A 27 -10.84 -8.71 16.09
CA ALA A 27 -11.93 -7.74 15.87
C ALA A 27 -12.12 -6.81 17.07
N ASP A 28 -11.89 -7.32 18.29
CA ASP A 28 -11.92 -6.53 19.53
C ASP A 28 -10.60 -5.77 19.77
N TYR A 29 -9.52 -6.18 19.09
CA TYR A 29 -8.25 -5.46 19.06
C TYR A 29 -8.34 -4.48 17.89
N GLY A 30 -8.86 -3.28 18.14
CA GLY A 30 -8.88 -2.20 17.14
C GLY A 30 -7.54 -2.08 16.41
N PRO A 31 -7.53 -1.66 15.14
CA PRO A 31 -6.37 -1.76 14.25
C PRO A 31 -5.12 -1.31 14.97
N GLU A 32 -4.24 -2.28 15.29
CA GLU A 32 -3.02 -1.99 16.03
C GLU A 32 -2.24 -0.98 15.19
N PRO A 33 -2.06 0.26 15.68
CA PRO A 33 -1.29 1.21 14.93
C PRO A 33 0.13 0.63 14.86
N ASN A 34 0.74 0.70 13.68
CA ASN A 34 2.19 0.82 13.59
C ASN A 34 3.06 -0.43 13.38
N ILE A 35 2.57 -1.49 12.73
CA ILE A 35 3.50 -2.42 12.03
C ILE A 35 3.81 -1.90 10.62
N LEU A 36 2.79 -1.36 9.94
CA LEU A 36 2.90 -0.91 8.56
C LEU A 36 3.03 0.60 8.40
N ASP A 37 2.86 1.42 9.45
CA ASP A 37 2.99 2.87 9.31
C ASP A 37 4.39 3.31 8.83
N PRO A 38 5.51 2.67 9.22
CA PRO A 38 6.81 3.01 8.67
C PRO A 38 6.90 2.73 7.16
N ILE A 39 6.23 1.68 6.69
CA ILE A 39 6.17 1.33 5.26
C ILE A 39 5.23 2.29 4.54
N LYS A 40 4.06 2.59 5.10
CA LYS A 40 3.09 3.55 4.55
C LYS A 40 3.70 4.94 4.42
N LYS A 41 4.38 5.44 5.46
CA LYS A 41 5.10 6.73 5.42
C LYS A 41 6.20 6.75 4.36
N LYS A 42 6.92 5.63 4.18
CA LYS A 42 7.93 5.50 3.12
C LYS A 42 7.29 5.51 1.72
N ILE A 43 6.15 4.85 1.54
CA ILE A 43 5.42 4.84 0.27
C ILE A 43 4.86 6.23 -0.03
N GLU A 44 4.20 6.89 0.92
CA GLU A 44 3.69 8.27 0.78
C GLU A 44 4.82 9.26 0.48
N SER A 45 5.97 9.14 1.14
CA SER A 45 7.16 9.96 0.83
C SER A 45 7.70 9.67 -0.58
N ALA A 46 7.70 8.40 -1.00
CA ALA A 46 8.13 7.98 -2.32
C ALA A 46 7.13 8.32 -3.43
N GLU A 47 5.84 8.57 -3.14
CA GLU A 47 4.86 8.97 -4.15
C GLU A 47 5.31 10.23 -4.90
N SER A 48 5.90 11.21 -4.20
CA SER A 48 6.45 12.41 -4.83
C SER A 48 7.60 12.10 -5.78
N SER A 49 8.46 11.15 -5.40
CA SER A 49 9.63 10.70 -6.17
C SER A 49 9.23 9.86 -7.39
N VAL A 50 8.23 8.98 -7.23
CA VAL A 50 7.67 8.17 -8.32
C VAL A 50 6.85 9.04 -9.27
N LYS A 51 6.06 9.99 -8.77
CA LYS A 51 5.39 10.99 -9.62
C LYS A 51 6.41 11.78 -10.41
N LYS A 52 7.52 12.22 -9.80
CA LYS A 52 8.61 12.92 -10.51
C LYS A 52 9.32 12.02 -11.54
N PHE A 53 9.54 10.75 -11.22
CA PHE A 53 10.20 9.77 -12.09
C PHE A 53 9.33 9.33 -13.28
N VAL A 54 8.01 9.18 -13.07
CA VAL A 54 7.06 8.73 -14.10
C VAL A 54 6.55 9.89 -14.97
N PHE A 55 6.32 11.07 -14.39
CA PHE A 55 5.82 12.24 -15.12
C PHE A 55 6.92 13.16 -15.67
N GLY A 56 8.20 12.95 -15.34
CA GLY A 56 9.31 13.69 -15.94
C GLY A 56 9.17 15.21 -15.86
N TYR A 57 8.83 15.75 -14.67
CA TYR A 57 8.75 17.21 -14.49
C TYR A 57 10.15 17.78 -14.26
N ASP A 58 10.90 17.94 -15.35
CA ASP A 58 11.92 18.98 -15.46
C ASP A 58 11.28 20.19 -16.13
N LYS A 59 10.83 21.16 -15.33
CA LYS A 59 10.75 22.55 -15.77
C LYS A 59 10.59 23.51 -14.59
N GLU A 60 11.41 24.55 -14.65
CA GLU A 60 11.29 25.86 -14.01
C GLU A 60 12.09 26.13 -12.73
N SER A 61 13.41 26.27 -12.91
CA SER A 61 14.20 27.27 -12.18
C SER A 61 15.42 27.74 -12.98
N GLN A 62 15.20 28.13 -14.23
CA GLN A 62 16.17 28.90 -15.01
C GLN A 62 15.45 29.86 -15.96
N GLU A 63 14.64 30.79 -15.44
CA GLU A 63 14.37 32.08 -16.10
C GLU A 63 13.73 33.08 -15.12
N SER A 64 14.55 33.68 -14.25
CA SER A 64 14.28 35.05 -13.77
C SER A 64 15.52 35.89 -14.08
N GLU A 65 15.72 36.05 -15.38
CA GLU A 65 16.12 37.28 -16.07
C GLU A 65 16.98 38.28 -15.28
N SER A 66 18.22 38.38 -15.72
CA SER A 66 19.03 39.58 -15.69
C SER A 66 18.25 40.84 -16.10
N GLY A 67 18.21 41.87 -15.25
CA GLY A 67 18.16 43.27 -15.71
C GLY A 67 17.25 44.23 -14.95
N LYS A 68 17.80 44.96 -13.96
CA LYS A 68 17.66 46.43 -13.89
C LYS A 68 18.61 47.06 -12.85
N THR A 69 19.61 47.76 -13.38
CA THR A 69 20.18 49.05 -12.91
C THR A 69 19.69 49.60 -11.56
N LYS A 70 20.62 49.81 -10.62
CA LYS A 70 21.03 51.15 -10.17
C LYS A 70 22.38 51.13 -9.47
#